data_AF-A0A7L6B674-F1
#
_entry.id   AF-A0A7L6B674-F1
#
_cell.length_a   1.000
_cell.length_b   1.000
_cell.length_c   1.000
_cell.angle_alpha   90.00
_cell.angle_beta   90.00
_cell.angle_gamma   90.00
#
_symmetry.space_group_name_H-M   'P 1'
#
loop_
_entity.id
_entity.type
_entity.pdbx_description
1 polymer ?
#
loop_
_entity_poly.entity_id
_entity_poly.type
_entity_poly.pdbx_seq_one_letter_code
_entity_poly.pdbx_strand_id
1 'polypeptide(L)'
;MPEDAAPFFIGPHRFDADDDPTRPLLDRRYALVPEPGERLLAQHRLSVAGHLLGPTEDVRCWSLPDPASVTLTDRRLVYVCTGPELTLVPGRDSPAGARHRRPARLSRLVSGQIRWQWPSRLELAEVGDEAVELRVVCDALRTIRQPALALTGPVALVSALARQVRRSVAGFRLVHPDLVDLSPPERDVLATRVAASPGPTLGAVTMPGSLPVEFLSRDDYYRRPVAESAPWPVYFPARDQPGSAC
;
A
#
# COMPACT_ATOMS: atom_id res chain seq x y z
N MET A 1 22.59 -9.72 -15.25
CA MET A 1 21.12 -9.66 -15.22
C MET A 1 20.68 -9.22 -13.84
N PRO A 2 20.28 -7.96 -13.63
CA PRO A 2 19.22 -7.65 -12.69
C PRO A 2 18.00 -7.28 -13.54
N GLU A 3 17.01 -8.17 -13.59
CA GLU A 3 15.74 -7.87 -14.22
C GLU A 3 15.08 -6.70 -13.49
N ASP A 4 14.70 -5.71 -14.30
CA ASP A 4 13.88 -4.55 -13.98
C ASP A 4 12.72 -4.93 -13.07
N ALA A 5 12.83 -4.59 -11.79
CA ALA A 5 11.70 -4.60 -10.89
C ALA A 5 11.27 -3.15 -10.67
N ALA A 6 10.62 -2.58 -11.68
CA ALA A 6 9.85 -1.35 -11.54
C ALA A 6 8.92 -1.53 -10.32
N PRO A 7 9.08 -0.72 -9.28
CA PRO A 7 8.35 -0.92 -8.04
C PRO A 7 6.88 -0.56 -8.21
N PHE A 8 6.05 -1.55 -7.93
CA PHE A 8 4.62 -1.41 -7.66
C PHE A 8 4.42 -0.47 -6.47
N PHE A 9 4.29 0.81 -6.74
CA PHE A 9 3.84 1.74 -5.72
C PHE A 9 3.00 2.84 -6.34
N ILE A 10 1.83 3.05 -5.74
CA ILE A 10 0.75 3.97 -6.12
C ILE A 10 -0.23 3.39 -7.17
N GLY A 11 -0.95 2.36 -6.73
CA GLY A 11 -2.28 2.06 -7.24
C GLY A 11 -2.68 0.61 -6.96
N PRO A 12 -3.91 0.32 -6.51
CA PRO A 12 -4.43 -1.04 -6.63
C PRO A 12 -4.47 -1.36 -8.12
N HIS A 13 -3.62 -2.28 -8.57
CA HIS A 13 -3.64 -2.71 -9.96
C HIS A 13 -4.99 -3.37 -10.26
N ARG A 14 -5.72 -2.76 -11.19
CA ARG A 14 -6.97 -3.24 -11.77
C ARG A 14 -6.69 -4.56 -12.48
N PHE A 15 -7.56 -5.55 -12.32
CA PHE A 15 -7.32 -6.95 -12.71
C PHE A 15 -7.07 -7.25 -14.22
N ASP A 16 -6.85 -6.24 -15.08
CA ASP A 16 -6.91 -6.36 -16.54
C ASP A 16 -5.69 -5.79 -17.30
N ALA A 17 -4.53 -5.56 -16.66
CA ALA A 17 -3.29 -5.39 -17.45
C ALA A 17 -2.61 -6.75 -17.62
N ASP A 18 -2.18 -7.06 -18.83
CA ASP A 18 -1.54 -8.31 -19.20
C ASP A 18 -0.24 -8.57 -18.41
N ASP A 19 0.07 -9.87 -18.24
CA ASP A 19 1.27 -10.51 -17.67
C ASP A 19 2.37 -9.59 -17.13
N ASP A 20 2.17 -9.08 -15.91
CA ASP A 20 3.22 -8.42 -15.15
C ASP A 20 3.98 -9.45 -14.28
N PRO A 21 5.28 -9.70 -14.55
CA PRO A 21 6.07 -10.72 -13.85
C PRO A 21 6.30 -10.38 -12.36
N THR A 22 5.97 -9.17 -11.92
CA THR A 22 6.19 -8.73 -10.53
C THR A 22 4.99 -8.98 -9.61
N ARG A 23 3.88 -9.55 -10.12
CA ARG A 23 2.70 -9.87 -9.30
C ARG A 23 2.96 -11.02 -8.32
N PRO A 24 2.33 -11.00 -7.13
CA PRO A 24 2.37 -12.15 -6.24
C PRO A 24 1.64 -13.34 -6.89
N LEU A 25 2.27 -14.51 -6.89
CA LEU A 25 1.63 -15.74 -7.33
C LEU A 25 0.63 -16.19 -6.27
N LEU A 26 -0.63 -16.39 -6.67
CA LEU A 26 -1.70 -16.82 -5.76
C LEU A 26 -2.23 -18.21 -6.14
N ASP A 27 -2.62 -18.99 -5.15
CA ASP A 27 -3.25 -20.29 -5.35
C ASP A 27 -4.75 -20.15 -5.71
N ARG A 28 -5.42 -21.28 -5.88
CA ARG A 28 -6.88 -21.32 -6.20
C ARG A 28 -7.76 -20.74 -5.08
N ARG A 29 -7.22 -20.55 -3.88
CA ARG A 29 -7.89 -19.95 -2.72
C ARG A 29 -7.44 -18.51 -2.48
N TYR A 30 -6.71 -17.92 -3.43
CA TYR A 30 -6.16 -16.57 -3.33
C TYR A 30 -5.16 -16.38 -2.18
N ALA A 31 -4.53 -17.46 -1.72
CA ALA A 31 -3.42 -17.40 -0.78
C ALA A 31 -2.09 -17.23 -1.55
N LEU A 32 -1.12 -16.54 -0.94
CA LEU A 32 0.22 -16.40 -1.50
C LEU A 32 0.87 -17.77 -1.69
N VAL A 33 1.41 -18.02 -2.88
CA VAL A 33 2.33 -19.12 -3.17
C VAL A 33 3.75 -18.60 -2.98
N PRO A 34 4.47 -19.03 -1.92
CA PRO A 34 5.83 -18.57 -1.69
C PRO A 34 6.78 -18.99 -2.81
N GLU A 35 7.76 -18.16 -3.12
CA GLU A 35 8.88 -18.51 -3.99
C GLU A 35 9.73 -19.63 -3.35
N PRO A 36 10.49 -20.41 -4.14
CA PRO A 36 11.39 -21.42 -3.57
C PRO A 36 12.34 -20.82 -2.51
N GLY A 37 12.30 -21.43 -1.31
CA GLY A 37 13.08 -21.00 -0.15
C GLY A 37 12.56 -19.74 0.58
N GLU A 38 11.44 -19.16 0.16
CA GLU A 38 10.74 -18.10 0.89
C GLU A 38 9.97 -18.72 2.08
N ARG A 39 10.11 -18.12 3.27
CA ARG A 39 9.44 -18.61 4.48
C ARG A 39 8.29 -17.70 4.87
N LEU A 40 7.12 -18.30 5.05
CA LEU A 40 5.96 -17.61 5.64
C LEU A 40 6.24 -17.32 7.12
N LEU A 41 6.06 -16.07 7.54
CA LEU A 41 6.30 -15.64 8.91
C LEU A 41 5.01 -15.30 9.66
N ALA A 42 4.03 -14.71 8.98
CA ALA A 42 2.74 -14.39 9.57
C ALA A 42 1.66 -14.14 8.51
N GLN A 43 0.40 -14.28 8.90
CA GLN A 43 -0.76 -13.88 8.13
C GLN A 43 -1.77 -13.20 9.05
N HIS A 44 -2.29 -12.06 8.62
CA HIS A 44 -3.24 -11.24 9.37
C HIS A 44 -4.34 -10.71 8.46
N ARG A 45 -5.42 -10.22 9.06
CA ARG A 45 -6.48 -9.49 8.34
C ARG A 45 -6.50 -8.04 8.81
N LEU A 46 -6.18 -7.11 7.92
CA LEU A 46 -5.94 -5.69 8.26
C LEU A 46 -6.54 -4.76 7.21
N SER A 47 -6.90 -3.55 7.63
CA SER A 47 -7.24 -2.48 6.68
C SER A 47 -5.98 -2.01 5.98
N VAL A 48 -6.06 -1.82 4.66
CA VAL A 48 -4.92 -1.46 3.81
C VAL A 48 -5.22 -0.20 3.04
N ALA A 49 -4.31 0.76 3.08
CA ALA A 49 -4.38 2.00 2.33
C ALA A 49 -3.03 2.36 1.71
N GLY A 50 -3.07 3.13 0.63
CA GLY A 50 -1.88 3.71 0.01
C GLY A 50 -1.81 5.20 0.30
N HIS A 51 -0.62 5.63 0.71
CA HIS A 51 -0.32 7.02 1.03
C HIS A 51 0.80 7.54 0.14
N LEU A 52 0.80 8.86 -0.05
CA LEU A 52 1.91 9.61 -0.63
C LEU A 52 2.32 10.69 0.37
N LEU A 53 3.47 10.48 1.00
CA LEU A 53 4.03 11.33 2.04
C LEU A 53 4.88 12.42 1.40
N GLY A 54 4.43 13.67 1.46
CA GLY A 54 5.21 14.83 1.08
C GLY A 54 5.86 15.52 2.28
N PRO A 55 6.69 16.55 2.05
CA PRO A 55 7.34 17.31 3.13
C PRO A 55 6.35 18.07 4.02
N THR A 56 5.15 18.40 3.50
CA THR A 56 4.14 19.21 4.18
C THR A 56 2.76 18.57 4.22
N GLU A 57 2.53 17.52 3.43
CA GLU A 57 1.22 16.91 3.25
C GLU A 57 1.37 15.38 3.29
N ASP A 58 0.50 14.71 4.02
CA ASP A 58 0.28 13.27 3.94
C ASP A 58 -1.06 13.04 3.24
N VAL A 59 -0.99 12.46 2.04
CA VAL A 59 -2.17 12.24 1.20
C VAL A 59 -2.48 10.76 1.14
N ARG A 60 -3.65 10.36 1.65
CA ARG A 60 -4.21 9.04 1.38
C ARG A 60 -4.72 8.99 -0.06
N CYS A 61 -4.07 8.19 -0.90
CA CYS A 61 -4.40 8.08 -2.32
C CYS A 61 -5.50 7.05 -2.59
N TRP A 62 -5.58 6.00 -1.78
CA TRP A 62 -6.60 4.95 -1.88
C TRP A 62 -6.71 4.15 -0.58
N SER A 63 -7.82 3.46 -0.38
CA SER A 63 -8.02 2.46 0.68
C SER A 63 -8.85 1.30 0.15
N LEU A 64 -8.57 0.09 0.61
CA LEU A 64 -9.42 -1.06 0.31
C LEU A 64 -10.73 -0.96 1.12
N PRO A 65 -11.88 -1.33 0.54
CA PRO A 65 -13.18 -1.22 1.21
C PRO A 65 -13.31 -2.23 2.37
N ASP A 66 -12.67 -3.39 2.24
CA ASP A 66 -12.69 -4.47 3.23
C ASP A 66 -11.27 -4.77 3.73
N PRO A 67 -11.13 -5.28 4.97
CA PRO A 67 -9.85 -5.78 5.47
C PRO A 67 -9.27 -6.91 4.60
N ALA A 68 -8.03 -6.70 4.14
CA ALA A 68 -7.29 -7.62 3.29
C ALA A 68 -6.54 -8.68 4.10
N SER A 69 -6.32 -9.85 3.50
CA SER A 69 -5.35 -10.82 3.98
C SER A 69 -3.94 -10.29 3.71
N VAL A 70 -3.21 -9.96 4.77
CA VAL A 70 -1.82 -9.50 4.73
C VAL A 70 -0.91 -10.64 5.14
N THR A 71 -0.05 -11.06 4.21
CA THR A 71 0.89 -12.17 4.36
C THR A 71 2.30 -11.60 4.42
N LEU A 72 3.05 -11.97 5.47
CA LEU A 72 4.43 -11.54 5.68
C LEU A 72 5.37 -12.72 5.51
N THR A 73 6.43 -12.53 4.72
CA THR A 73 7.50 -13.51 4.54
C THR A 73 8.86 -12.92 4.91
N ASP A 74 9.90 -13.73 4.85
CA ASP A 74 11.28 -13.27 5.00
C ASP A 74 11.82 -12.52 3.77
N ARG A 75 11.01 -12.34 2.71
CA ARG A 75 11.39 -11.60 1.48
C ARG A 75 10.45 -10.45 1.10
N ARG A 76 9.18 -10.52 1.50
CA ARG A 76 8.16 -9.54 1.10
C ARG A 76 6.94 -9.52 2.03
N LEU A 77 6.11 -8.51 1.84
CA LEU A 77 4.73 -8.45 2.30
C LEU A 77 3.80 -8.49 1.10
N VAL A 78 2.71 -9.24 1.21
CA VAL A 78 1.66 -9.35 0.17
C VAL A 78 0.32 -9.09 0.81
N TYR A 79 -0.52 -8.26 0.18
CA TYR A 79 -1.92 -8.11 0.58
C TYR A 79 -2.85 -8.62 -0.51
N VAL A 80 -3.95 -9.23 -0.10
CA VAL A 80 -5.00 -9.76 -0.98
C VAL A 80 -6.36 -9.44 -0.39
N CYS A 81 -7.19 -8.72 -1.14
CA CYS A 81 -8.56 -8.40 -0.79
C CYS A 81 -9.52 -9.03 -1.80
N THR A 82 -10.51 -9.75 -1.30
CA THR A 82 -11.62 -10.29 -2.08
C THR A 82 -12.85 -9.44 -1.76
N GLY A 83 -13.36 -8.68 -2.71
CA GLY A 83 -14.43 -7.72 -2.45
C GLY A 83 -15.16 -7.24 -3.72
N PRO A 84 -16.37 -6.68 -3.59
CA PRO A 84 -17.07 -6.08 -4.72
C PRO A 84 -16.26 -4.88 -5.24
N GLU A 85 -16.20 -4.78 -6.57
CA GLU A 85 -15.59 -3.74 -7.41
C GLU A 85 -14.81 -2.63 -6.67
N LEU A 86 -13.49 -2.54 -6.93
CA LEU A 86 -12.73 -1.34 -6.61
C LEU A 86 -13.46 -0.12 -7.18
N THR A 87 -14.07 0.69 -6.31
CA THR A 87 -14.60 1.99 -6.71
C THR A 87 -13.40 2.88 -7.00
N LEU A 88 -13.00 2.90 -8.27
CA LEU A 88 -12.07 3.89 -8.74
C LEU A 88 -12.80 5.22 -8.74
N VAL A 89 -12.26 6.19 -8.01
CA VAL A 89 -12.70 7.57 -8.10
C VAL A 89 -12.66 7.97 -9.59
N PRO A 90 -13.80 8.30 -10.23
CA PRO A 90 -13.82 8.55 -11.67
C PRO A 90 -12.94 9.75 -12.00
N GLY A 91 -11.89 9.51 -12.78
CA GLY A 91 -11.23 10.57 -13.54
C GLY A 91 -12.21 11.05 -14.60
N ARG A 92 -12.56 12.33 -14.56
CA ARG A 92 -13.44 13.00 -15.52
C ARG A 92 -12.71 13.12 -16.87
N ASP A 93 -12.59 12.02 -17.61
CA ASP A 93 -12.34 12.02 -19.06
C ASP A 93 -12.61 10.62 -19.64
N SER A 94 -13.84 10.40 -20.09
CA SER A 94 -14.13 9.49 -21.19
C SER A 94 -15.35 10.03 -21.92
N PRO A 95 -15.17 10.59 -23.14
CA PRO A 95 -16.29 11.03 -23.93
C PRO A 95 -17.09 9.83 -24.40
N ALA A 96 -18.40 10.05 -24.45
CA ALA A 96 -19.42 9.08 -24.81
C ALA A 96 -19.09 8.29 -26.09
N GLY A 97 -19.36 6.98 -26.06
CA GLY A 97 -19.70 6.21 -27.26
C GLY A 97 -18.86 4.97 -27.53
N ALA A 98 -19.26 3.82 -27.01
CA ALA A 98 -19.11 2.54 -27.70
C ALA A 98 -20.13 1.54 -27.16
N ARG A 99 -21.14 1.23 -27.99
CA ARG A 99 -22.16 0.21 -27.77
C ARG A 99 -21.50 -1.18 -27.73
N HIS A 100 -21.94 -2.01 -26.78
CA HIS A 100 -21.71 -3.45 -26.70
C HIS A 100 -20.26 -3.96 -26.70
N ARG A 101 -19.53 -3.70 -25.62
CA ARG A 101 -18.62 -4.73 -25.07
C ARG A 101 -19.26 -5.28 -23.81
N ARG A 102 -19.49 -6.60 -23.76
CA ARG A 102 -19.81 -7.30 -22.50
C ARG A 102 -18.76 -6.86 -21.47
N PRO A 103 -19.12 -6.38 -20.27
CA PRO A 103 -18.13 -6.09 -19.27
C PRO A 103 -17.47 -7.43 -18.93
N ALA A 104 -16.20 -7.59 -19.32
CA ALA A 104 -15.35 -8.56 -18.67
C ALA A 104 -15.52 -8.30 -17.18
N ARG A 105 -15.98 -9.30 -16.43
CA ARG A 105 -16.10 -9.20 -14.98
C ARG A 105 -14.69 -9.06 -14.45
N LEU A 106 -14.21 -7.82 -14.40
CA LEU A 106 -13.00 -7.39 -13.69
C LEU A 106 -13.02 -8.13 -12.36
N SER A 107 -12.05 -9.02 -12.19
CA SER A 107 -12.14 -9.97 -11.11
C SER A 107 -12.13 -9.23 -9.77
N ARG A 108 -12.91 -9.75 -8.82
CA ARG A 108 -13.20 -9.22 -7.48
C ARG A 108 -12.00 -9.28 -6.54
N LEU A 109 -10.80 -9.41 -7.08
CA LEU A 109 -9.56 -9.70 -6.37
C LEU A 109 -8.60 -8.53 -6.56
N VAL A 110 -8.15 -7.96 -5.45
CA VAL A 110 -7.16 -6.89 -5.43
C VAL A 110 -5.96 -7.42 -4.68
N SER A 111 -4.77 -7.28 -5.25
CA SER A 111 -3.54 -7.69 -4.57
C SER A 111 -2.38 -6.76 -4.87
N GLY A 112 -1.37 -6.80 -4.01
CA GLY A 112 -0.11 -6.09 -4.20
C GLY A 112 0.96 -6.62 -3.26
N GLN A 113 2.21 -6.21 -3.49
CA GLN A 113 3.35 -6.66 -2.69
C GLN A 113 4.40 -5.58 -2.47
N ILE A 114 5.13 -5.67 -1.37
CA ILE A 114 6.34 -4.90 -1.07
C ILE A 114 7.47 -5.88 -0.82
N ARG A 115 8.55 -5.78 -1.61
CA ARG A 115 9.76 -6.58 -1.39
C ARG A 115 10.75 -5.85 -0.47
N TRP A 116 11.53 -6.60 0.31
CA TRP A 116 12.38 -6.04 1.37
C TRP A 116 13.59 -5.23 0.91
N GLN A 117 13.91 -5.22 -0.38
CA GLN A 117 14.87 -4.26 -0.92
C GLN A 117 14.38 -2.79 -0.92
N TRP A 118 13.07 -2.52 -0.83
CA TRP A 118 12.53 -1.16 -1.06
C TRP A 118 12.27 -0.27 0.17
N PRO A 119 11.77 -0.78 1.32
CA PRO A 119 11.37 0.10 2.42
C PRO A 119 12.53 0.92 3.00
N SER A 120 12.45 2.24 2.98
CA SER A 120 13.47 3.12 3.56
C SER A 120 13.19 3.45 5.02
N ARG A 121 11.92 3.39 5.45
CA ARG A 121 11.53 3.52 6.84
C ARG A 121 10.19 2.85 7.15
N LEU A 122 9.98 2.62 8.45
CA LEU A 122 8.70 2.22 9.01
C LEU A 122 8.21 3.34 9.92
N GLU A 123 6.95 3.75 9.79
CA GLU A 123 6.31 4.70 10.73
C GLU A 123 5.17 4.00 11.45
N LEU A 124 5.07 4.20 12.75
CA LEU A 124 3.95 3.75 13.56
C LEU A 124 3.24 4.98 14.13
N ALA A 125 1.97 5.15 13.77
CA ALA A 125 1.15 6.28 14.17
C ALA A 125 -0.16 5.83 14.83
N GLU A 126 -0.67 6.61 15.78
CA GLU A 126 -1.99 6.38 16.36
C GLU A 126 -3.09 6.88 15.41
N VAL A 127 -4.16 6.11 15.27
CA VAL A 127 -5.34 6.49 14.45
C VAL A 127 -6.59 6.65 15.31
N GLY A 128 -6.57 6.12 16.53
CA GLY A 128 -7.59 6.29 17.57
C GLY A 128 -7.20 5.52 18.82
N ASP A 129 -8.10 5.44 19.80
CA ASP A 129 -7.77 4.92 21.13
C ASP A 129 -7.34 3.44 21.15
N GLU A 130 -7.84 2.63 20.21
CA GLU A 130 -7.54 1.18 20.14
C GLU A 130 -6.84 0.74 18.85
N ALA A 131 -6.53 1.68 17.96
CA ALA A 131 -5.99 1.38 16.63
C ALA A 131 -4.74 2.20 16.33
N VAL A 132 -3.75 1.52 15.77
CA VAL A 132 -2.53 2.14 15.22
C VAL A 132 -2.36 1.73 13.76
N GLU A 133 -1.64 2.56 13.04
CA GLU A 133 -1.32 2.39 11.63
C GLU A 133 0.19 2.25 11.47
N LEU A 134 0.59 1.12 10.87
CA LEU A 134 1.95 0.91 10.41
C LEU A 134 2.05 1.34 8.96
N ARG A 135 2.95 2.28 8.67
CA ARG A 135 3.29 2.70 7.31
C ARG A 135 4.63 2.12 6.91
N VAL A 136 4.63 1.31 5.86
CA VAL A 136 5.85 0.84 5.19
C VAL A 136 6.18 1.83 4.09
N VAL A 137 7.18 2.68 4.33
CA VAL A 137 7.53 3.80 3.47
C VAL A 137 8.70 3.40 2.58
N CYS A 138 8.61 3.71 1.29
CA CYS A 138 9.68 3.53 0.33
C CYS A 138 10.25 4.89 -0.08
N ASP A 139 11.55 4.93 -0.40
CA ASP A 139 12.11 6.09 -1.08
C ASP A 139 11.72 6.08 -2.54
N ALA A 140 11.76 7.23 -3.19
CA ALA A 140 11.33 7.41 -4.56
C ALA A 140 12.40 8.11 -5.38
N LEU A 141 12.59 7.65 -6.62
CA LEU A 141 13.41 8.37 -7.59
C LEU A 141 12.63 9.56 -8.15
N ARG A 142 13.33 10.68 -8.36
CA ARG A 142 12.82 11.86 -9.11
C ARG A 142 11.66 12.62 -8.45
N THR A 143 11.35 12.36 -7.18
CA THR A 143 10.37 13.13 -6.40
C THR A 143 10.81 13.29 -4.95
N ILE A 144 10.26 14.31 -4.29
CA ILE A 144 10.39 14.49 -2.83
C ILE A 144 9.29 13.79 -2.05
N ARG A 145 8.28 13.23 -2.75
CA ARG A 145 7.17 12.52 -2.13
C ARG A 145 7.48 11.03 -2.03
N GLN A 146 7.29 10.45 -0.86
CA GLN A 146 7.60 9.06 -0.56
C GLN A 146 6.31 8.26 -0.49
N PRO A 147 6.17 7.18 -1.27
CA PRO A 147 4.98 6.38 -1.17
C PRO A 147 5.04 5.46 0.05
N ALA A 148 3.87 5.19 0.63
CA ALA A 148 3.76 4.34 1.80
C ALA A 148 2.53 3.43 1.74
N LEU A 149 2.67 2.20 2.22
CA LEU A 149 1.56 1.28 2.44
C LEU A 149 1.20 1.30 3.91
N ALA A 150 -0.02 1.73 4.20
CA ALA A 150 -0.59 1.77 5.54
C ALA A 150 -1.33 0.48 5.85
N LEU A 151 -1.06 -0.08 7.03
CA LEU A 151 -1.70 -1.25 7.61
C LEU A 151 -2.28 -0.88 8.96
N THR A 152 -3.61 -0.88 9.07
CA THR A 152 -4.32 -0.38 10.25
C THR A 152 -5.07 -1.52 10.94
N GLY A 153 -5.01 -1.55 12.27
CA GLY A 153 -5.64 -2.57 13.09
C GLY A 153 -5.37 -2.38 14.59
N PRO A 154 -5.70 -3.39 15.42
CA PRO A 154 -5.53 -3.31 16.87
C PRO A 154 -4.09 -3.05 17.29
N VAL A 155 -3.88 -2.20 18.31
CA VAL A 155 -2.55 -1.76 18.78
C VAL A 155 -1.57 -2.93 18.94
N ALA A 156 -1.93 -3.93 19.73
CA ALA A 156 -1.04 -5.05 20.03
C ALA A 156 -0.60 -5.83 18.77
N LEU A 157 -1.52 -6.01 17.81
CA LEU A 157 -1.25 -6.73 16.56
C LEU A 157 -0.31 -5.91 15.68
N VAL A 158 -0.64 -4.64 15.43
CA VAL A 158 0.14 -3.80 14.52
C VAL A 158 1.52 -3.47 15.09
N SER A 159 1.65 -3.27 16.41
CA SER A 159 2.96 -3.12 17.05
C SER A 159 3.81 -4.40 16.99
N ALA A 160 3.20 -5.59 17.06
CA ALA A 160 3.90 -6.85 16.82
C ALA A 160 4.32 -7.02 15.35
N LEU A 161 3.42 -6.66 14.42
CA LEU A 161 3.70 -6.68 12.99
C LEU A 161 4.83 -5.72 12.63
N ALA A 162 4.85 -4.50 13.16
CA ALA A 162 5.90 -3.52 12.92
C ALA A 162 7.28 -4.02 13.37
N ARG A 163 7.35 -4.71 14.52
CA ARG A 163 8.56 -5.42 14.98
C ARG A 163 8.98 -6.52 14.01
N GLN A 164 8.01 -7.27 13.50
CA GLN A 164 8.28 -8.37 12.58
C GLN A 164 8.78 -7.86 11.24
N VAL A 165 8.12 -6.86 10.64
CA VAL A 165 8.55 -6.21 9.39
C VAL A 165 9.96 -5.62 9.55
N ARG A 166 10.23 -4.90 10.64
CA ARG A 166 11.57 -4.37 10.94
C ARG A 166 12.65 -5.46 10.91
N ARG A 167 12.40 -6.58 11.59
CA ARG A 167 13.33 -7.72 11.63
C ARG A 167 13.46 -8.40 10.27
N SER A 168 12.37 -8.59 9.54
CA SER A 168 12.38 -9.22 8.22
C SER A 168 13.14 -8.40 7.19
N VAL A 169 12.91 -7.07 7.13
CA VAL A 169 13.65 -6.20 6.22
C VAL A 169 15.14 -6.20 6.55
N ALA A 170 15.49 -6.07 7.84
CA ALA A 170 16.89 -6.08 8.25
C ALA A 170 17.58 -7.42 7.99
N GLY A 171 16.92 -8.53 8.31
CA GLY A 171 17.45 -9.87 8.09
C GLY A 171 17.64 -10.16 6.60
N PHE A 172 16.68 -9.79 5.76
CA PHE A 172 16.80 -9.93 4.31
C PHE A 172 18.02 -9.19 3.76
N ARG A 173 18.18 -7.91 4.10
CA ARG A 173 19.29 -7.10 3.58
C ARG A 173 20.67 -7.55 4.07
N LEU A 174 20.76 -8.08 5.29
CA LEU A 174 22.00 -8.68 5.80
C LEU A 174 22.37 -9.99 5.10
N VAL A 175 21.38 -10.77 4.68
CA VAL A 175 21.59 -12.01 3.91
C VAL A 175 21.87 -11.72 2.43
N HIS A 176 21.40 -10.58 1.93
CA HIS A 176 21.58 -10.15 0.54
C HIS A 176 22.31 -8.80 0.43
N PRO A 177 23.55 -8.68 0.94
CA PRO A 177 24.26 -7.40 0.99
C PRO A 177 24.57 -6.84 -0.40
N ASP A 178 24.76 -7.70 -1.40
CA ASP A 178 25.06 -7.33 -2.79
C ASP A 178 23.86 -6.70 -3.52
N LEU A 179 22.63 -6.83 -2.98
CA LEU A 179 21.44 -6.21 -3.57
C LEU A 179 21.30 -4.73 -3.20
N VAL A 180 21.96 -4.28 -2.13
CA VAL A 180 21.67 -3.01 -1.46
C VAL A 180 22.93 -2.22 -1.08
N ASP A 181 24.11 -2.64 -1.56
CA ASP A 181 25.43 -1.99 -1.40
C ASP A 181 25.68 -1.41 0.01
N LEU A 182 25.40 -2.21 1.06
CA LEU A 182 25.48 -1.75 2.44
C LEU A 182 26.92 -1.48 2.89
N SER A 183 27.16 -0.25 3.37
CA SER A 183 28.38 0.10 4.09
C SER A 183 28.47 -0.62 5.45
N PRO A 184 29.68 -0.80 6.02
CA PRO A 184 29.84 -1.42 7.34
C PRO A 184 28.94 -0.84 8.45
N PRO A 185 28.84 0.50 8.65
CA PRO A 185 27.98 1.04 9.71
C PRO A 185 26.48 0.75 9.48
N GLU A 186 26.03 0.68 8.22
CA GLU A 186 24.64 0.33 7.91
C GLU A 186 24.34 -1.13 8.26
N ARG A 187 25.31 -2.04 8.06
CA ARG A 187 25.19 -3.43 8.49
C ARG A 187 25.05 -3.55 10.01
N ASP A 188 25.81 -2.78 10.77
CA ASP A 188 25.72 -2.76 12.24
C ASP A 188 24.34 -2.26 12.73
N VAL A 189 23.81 -1.23 12.07
CA VAL A 189 22.45 -0.75 12.33
C VAL A 189 21.44 -1.86 12.05
N LEU A 190 21.51 -2.53 10.90
CA LEU A 190 20.60 -3.62 10.55
C LEU A 190 20.74 -4.81 11.52
N ALA A 191 21.94 -5.16 11.95
CA ALA A 191 22.17 -6.22 12.94
C ALA A 191 21.42 -5.92 14.25
N THR A 192 21.45 -4.66 14.69
CA THR A 192 20.67 -4.19 15.84
C THR A 192 19.17 -4.28 15.62
N ARG A 193 18.69 -4.06 14.38
CA ARG A 193 17.26 -4.16 14.02
C ARG A 193 16.73 -5.59 13.99
N VAL A 194 17.58 -6.56 13.63
CA VAL A 194 17.28 -8.00 13.68
C VAL A 194 17.17 -8.50 15.12
N ALA A 195 18.05 -8.01 15.99
CA ALA A 195 18.03 -8.36 17.41
C ALA A 195 16.68 -8.04 18.06
N ALA A 196 16.36 -8.74 19.17
CA ALA A 196 15.14 -8.59 19.95
C ALA A 196 15.07 -7.24 20.73
N SER A 197 15.63 -6.18 20.17
CA SER A 197 15.52 -4.82 20.66
C SER A 197 14.05 -4.39 20.63
N PRO A 198 13.54 -3.63 21.64
CA PRO A 198 12.17 -3.13 21.66
C PRO A 198 11.81 -2.52 20.31
N GLY A 199 10.57 -2.74 19.89
CA GLY A 199 10.11 -2.50 18.53
C GLY A 199 10.21 -1.05 18.06
N PRO A 200 9.73 -0.74 16.86
CA PRO A 200 9.33 0.64 16.62
C PRO A 200 8.31 1.01 17.71
N THR A 201 8.73 1.86 18.64
CA THR A 201 7.82 2.71 19.40
C THR A 201 7.13 3.65 18.42
N LEU A 202 6.06 4.32 18.85
CA LEU A 202 5.44 5.39 18.07
C LEU A 202 6.52 6.30 17.45
N GLY A 203 6.33 6.65 16.18
CA GLY A 203 7.32 7.39 15.39
C GLY A 203 7.96 6.55 14.27
N ALA A 204 9.09 7.03 13.77
CA ALA A 204 9.75 6.52 12.57
C ALA A 204 11.02 5.73 12.89
N VAL A 205 11.24 4.64 12.17
CA VAL A 205 12.47 3.84 12.20
C VAL A 205 13.02 3.72 10.78
N THR A 206 14.24 4.22 10.58
CA THR A 206 14.97 4.11 9.32
C THR A 206 15.47 2.68 9.08
N MET A 207 15.47 2.29 7.81
CA MET A 207 15.92 0.99 7.31
C MET A 207 16.99 1.23 6.23
N PRO A 208 18.29 1.18 6.59
CA PRO A 208 19.40 1.40 5.65
C PRO A 208 19.44 0.42 4.48
N GLY A 209 20.03 0.84 3.35
CA GLY A 209 20.12 0.06 2.12
C GLY A 209 18.77 -0.14 1.42
N SER A 210 17.93 0.90 1.36
CA SER A 210 16.73 0.88 0.53
C SER A 210 17.04 1.26 -0.92
N LEU A 211 16.59 0.43 -1.85
CA LEU A 211 16.56 0.80 -3.26
C LEU A 211 15.35 1.72 -3.52
N PRO A 212 15.57 2.90 -4.12
CA PRO A 212 14.49 3.85 -4.34
C PRO A 212 13.55 3.35 -5.43
N VAL A 213 12.29 3.72 -5.30
CA VAL A 213 11.23 3.27 -6.18
C VAL A 213 11.07 4.18 -7.40
N GLU A 214 11.09 3.60 -8.61
CA GLU A 214 10.67 4.29 -9.83
C GLU A 214 9.16 4.21 -10.03
N PHE A 215 8.55 5.34 -10.32
CA PHE A 215 7.15 5.41 -10.75
C PHE A 215 7.06 5.32 -12.26
N LEU A 216 6.05 4.59 -12.74
CA LEU A 216 5.79 4.42 -14.17
C LEU A 216 5.33 5.72 -14.83
N SER A 217 4.63 6.59 -14.10
CA SER A 217 4.20 7.91 -14.60
C SER A 217 4.51 9.04 -13.63
N ARG A 218 4.82 10.22 -14.19
CA ARG A 218 4.91 11.47 -13.43
C ARG A 218 3.56 11.86 -12.79
N ASP A 219 2.44 11.47 -13.41
CA ASP A 219 1.11 11.84 -12.92
C ASP A 219 0.75 11.12 -11.61
N ASP A 220 1.41 9.99 -11.31
CA ASP A 220 1.25 9.24 -10.06
C ASP A 220 1.70 10.09 -8.84
N TYR A 221 2.57 11.09 -9.04
CA TYR A 221 3.03 12.01 -7.98
C TYR A 221 2.07 13.16 -7.67
N TYR A 222 1.32 13.62 -8.68
CA TYR A 222 0.63 14.92 -8.63
C TYR A 222 -0.89 14.80 -8.64
N ARG A 223 -1.45 13.61 -8.84
CA ARG A 223 -2.90 13.42 -8.74
C ARG A 223 -3.37 13.73 -7.32
N ARG A 224 -3.93 14.92 -7.13
CA ARG A 224 -4.70 15.25 -5.93
C ARG A 224 -5.93 14.34 -5.91
N PRO A 225 -6.26 13.70 -4.77
CA PRO A 225 -7.58 13.10 -4.61
C PRO A 225 -8.60 14.20 -4.88
N VAL A 226 -9.53 13.94 -5.80
CA VAL A 226 -10.74 14.77 -5.88
C VAL A 226 -11.41 14.60 -4.53
N ALA A 227 -11.42 15.65 -3.71
CA ALA A 227 -12.17 15.65 -2.47
C ALA A 227 -13.57 15.12 -2.80
N GLU A 228 -14.02 14.10 -2.06
CA GLU A 228 -15.40 13.63 -2.15
C GLU A 228 -16.28 14.87 -2.08
N SER A 229 -16.84 15.25 -3.22
CA SER A 229 -17.84 16.29 -3.25
C SER A 229 -18.96 15.75 -2.40
N ALA A 230 -19.24 16.44 -1.29
CA ALA A 230 -20.35 16.17 -0.41
C ALA A 230 -21.57 15.76 -1.24
N PRO A 231 -22.35 14.75 -0.81
CA PRO A 231 -23.52 14.32 -1.55
C PRO A 231 -24.41 15.55 -1.76
N TRP A 232 -24.59 15.87 -3.04
CA TRP A 232 -25.45 16.87 -3.67
C TRP A 232 -26.37 17.66 -2.71
N PRO A 233 -26.49 19.01 -2.84
CA PRO A 233 -27.54 19.72 -2.15
C PRO A 233 -28.88 19.09 -2.54
N VAL A 234 -29.59 18.58 -1.54
CA VAL A 234 -30.94 18.04 -1.67
C VAL A 234 -31.79 19.19 -2.21
N TYR A 235 -32.09 19.14 -3.50
CA TYR A 235 -33.04 20.03 -4.13
C TYR A 235 -34.43 19.59 -3.63
N PHE A 236 -34.93 20.24 -2.59
CA PHE A 236 -36.33 20.10 -2.22
C PHE A 236 -37.17 20.81 -3.27
N PRO A 237 -38.03 20.11 -4.05
CA PRO A 237 -39.02 20.80 -4.84
C PRO A 237 -40.06 21.36 -3.85
N ALA A 238 -40.05 22.68 -3.66
CA ALA A 238 -41.18 23.34 -3.01
C ALA A 238 -42.40 23.12 -3.91
N ARG A 239 -43.29 22.23 -3.48
CA ARG A 239 -44.61 22.01 -4.09
C ARG A 239 -45.41 23.31 -4.03
N ASP A 240 -46.09 23.56 -5.13
CA ASP A 240 -47.09 24.60 -5.34
C ASP A 240 -48.17 24.64 -4.25
N GLN A 241 -48.42 25.88 -3.78
CA GLN A 241 -49.72 26.54 -3.55
C GLN A 241 -50.71 25.99 -2.48
N PRO A 242 -51.77 26.75 -2.05
CA PRO A 242 -52.29 28.04 -2.54
C PRO A 242 -52.65 29.11 -1.47
N GLY A 243 -52.90 30.35 -1.93
CA GLY A 243 -54.12 31.09 -1.54
C GLY A 243 -54.02 32.21 -0.50
N SER A 244 -54.34 33.41 -0.96
CA SER A 244 -55.40 34.29 -0.43
C SER A 244 -54.98 35.70 -0.04
N ALA A 245 -55.82 36.61 -0.54
CA ALA A 245 -55.86 38.07 -0.41
C ALA A 245 -55.70 38.60 1.03
N CYS A 246 -55.06 39.77 1.16
CA CYS A 246 -55.71 41.08 1.29
C CYS A 246 -54.69 42.19 0.97
#